data_AF-A0A1J7CI93-F1
#
_entry.id   AF-A0A1J7CI93-F1
#
_cell.length_a   1.000
_cell.length_b   1.000
_cell.length_c   1.000
_cell.angle_alpha   90.00
_cell.angle_beta   90.00
_cell.angle_gamma   90.00
#
_symmetry.space_group_name_H-M   'P 1'
#
loop_
_entity.id
_entity.type
_entity.pdbx_description
1 polymer ?
#
loop_
_entity_poly.entity_id
_entity_poly.type
_entity_poly.pdbx_seq_one_letter_code
_entity_poly.pdbx_strand_id
1 'polypeptide(L)'
;MGRAATYRLWQELAADPDLPEQALEAVLDALATPDVGRDGPQPERWRRAALADALPALLGRTQEPALRRRLLEQTDCAQLAEFAAERIVTSADLPTILARHPVTSGLVIGLARHPDQVADAISLLPALGERDLTRLVTEWDPSRPFPHGPLDPPVPGPLMDALLTRILTPLARVLADPAAPEWGEVLNVGPDYLHLPRLFDDGPAWHILQSCPERWKDLVAHPVLGTAVQHLLLDHAQNHADPVSADPSTSGKKVAPKALDEQLLRTCLPALYLTEMANLPKPGLSQRMRLQRIAERVRTDPRLVALAGARLEEAVEACVRRGRLLNTVRVAGGARRIIETAQTLALLGAHRPHLQRACVRLAELEPPTVVAAPAGRDLTRWHTGTDIDAAHVLLEHHQQHVRVRTLLQLAANPYTPRTAVLAALERLHPIEMVWLHHQINTPAWLRPELDRHLPADEAAAVTRLLSDEELDRHPDPMAVLQSWLDAPDDARRRGEIYRTIRASRHRTVAHLRQLPAREITGSPEIARPLLLAACGTDPARWAALRIALSSEDEDLTFGQLLDALDAESSPERAPAAAER
;
A
#
# COMPACT_ATOMS: atom_id res chain seq x y z
N MET A 1 35.77 -43.04 19.30
CA MET A 1 35.23 -44.01 18.32
C MET A 1 34.16 -44.96 18.88
N GLY A 2 34.02 -45.16 20.20
CA GLY A 2 33.04 -46.11 20.77
C GLY A 2 31.55 -45.74 20.60
N ARG A 3 31.11 -44.54 21.03
CA ARG A 3 29.66 -44.21 21.09
C ARG A 3 28.97 -43.98 19.74
N ALA A 4 29.68 -43.48 18.72
CA ALA A 4 29.10 -43.31 17.38
C ALA A 4 28.73 -44.66 16.72
N ALA A 5 29.57 -45.68 16.91
CA ALA A 5 29.28 -47.04 16.46
C ALA A 5 28.11 -47.66 17.24
N THR A 6 27.98 -47.33 18.54
CA THR A 6 26.86 -47.78 19.37
C THR A 6 25.50 -47.23 18.89
N TYR A 7 25.40 -45.93 18.59
CA TYR A 7 24.13 -45.37 18.09
C TYR A 7 23.78 -45.87 16.69
N ARG A 8 24.78 -46.13 15.84
CA ARG A 8 24.57 -46.77 14.53
C ARG A 8 24.06 -48.21 14.67
N LEU A 9 24.58 -48.98 15.63
CA LEU A 9 24.09 -50.32 15.93
C LEU A 9 22.63 -50.27 16.41
N TRP A 10 22.27 -49.35 17.30
CA TRP A 10 20.88 -49.19 17.74
C TRP A 10 19.95 -48.77 16.61
N GLN A 11 20.41 -47.94 15.68
CA GLN A 11 19.69 -47.58 14.46
C GLN A 11 19.44 -48.80 13.56
N GLU A 12 20.49 -49.61 13.30
CA GLU A 12 20.37 -50.83 12.50
C GLU A 12 19.42 -51.86 13.15
N LEU A 13 19.49 -52.02 14.48
CA LEU A 13 18.56 -52.88 15.24
C LEU A 13 17.13 -52.36 15.23
N ALA A 14 16.91 -51.04 15.26
CA ALA A 14 15.59 -50.44 15.17
C ALA A 14 14.96 -50.62 13.77
N ALA A 15 15.78 -50.67 12.73
CA ALA A 15 15.37 -50.88 11.34
C ALA A 15 15.17 -52.36 10.98
N ASP A 16 15.63 -53.31 11.81
CA ASP A 16 15.54 -54.76 11.54
C ASP A 16 14.11 -55.29 11.76
N PRO A 17 13.40 -55.76 10.71
CA PRO A 17 12.03 -56.22 10.80
C PRO A 17 11.84 -57.47 11.68
N ASP A 18 12.89 -58.26 11.90
CA ASP A 18 12.85 -59.51 12.68
C ASP A 18 13.11 -59.30 14.18
N LEU A 19 13.29 -58.04 14.62
CA LEU A 19 13.52 -57.73 16.04
C LEU A 19 12.31 -58.16 16.91
N PRO A 20 12.51 -58.91 18.01
CA PRO A 20 11.42 -59.29 18.92
C PRO A 20 10.78 -58.08 19.62
N GLU A 21 9.46 -58.09 19.86
CA GLU A 21 8.75 -57.01 20.58
C GLU A 21 9.37 -56.71 21.95
N GLN A 22 9.88 -57.72 22.65
CA GLN A 22 10.51 -57.57 23.97
C GLN A 22 11.85 -56.81 23.90
N ALA A 23 12.52 -56.78 22.74
CA ALA A 23 13.75 -56.04 22.52
C ALA A 23 13.50 -54.58 22.09
N LEU A 24 12.29 -54.29 21.57
CA LEU A 24 11.91 -52.97 21.09
C LEU A 24 11.96 -51.92 22.22
N GLU A 25 11.48 -52.26 23.42
CA GLU A 25 11.49 -51.36 24.58
C GLU A 25 12.91 -50.96 24.99
N ALA A 26 13.87 -51.90 24.95
CA ALA A 26 15.27 -51.64 25.26
C ALA A 26 15.96 -50.77 24.20
N VAL A 27 15.66 -50.99 22.92
CA VAL A 27 16.14 -50.15 21.80
C VAL A 27 15.57 -48.74 21.91
N LEU A 28 14.29 -48.61 22.27
CA LEU A 28 13.62 -47.34 22.47
C LEU A 28 14.19 -46.57 23.66
N ASP A 29 14.41 -47.23 24.81
CA ASP A 29 15.02 -46.57 25.96
C ASP A 29 16.46 -46.11 25.66
N ALA A 30 17.23 -46.89 24.91
CA ALA A 30 18.58 -46.51 24.51
C ALA A 30 18.60 -45.31 23.55
N LEU A 31 17.64 -45.21 22.62
CA LEU A 31 17.57 -44.13 21.64
C LEU A 31 16.84 -42.87 22.14
N ALA A 32 15.85 -43.01 23.04
CA ALA A 32 15.03 -41.91 23.54
C ALA A 32 15.55 -41.25 24.83
N THR A 33 16.49 -41.88 25.54
CA THR A 33 17.06 -41.32 26.77
C THR A 33 18.18 -40.32 26.43
N PRO A 34 18.12 -39.05 26.90
CA PRO A 34 19.17 -38.07 26.66
C PRO A 34 20.51 -38.50 27.26
N ASP A 35 21.59 -38.43 26.48
CA ASP A 35 22.94 -38.71 26.98
C ASP A 35 23.50 -37.44 27.65
N VAL A 36 23.30 -37.32 28.97
CA VAL A 36 23.76 -36.17 29.79
C VAL A 36 25.26 -36.30 30.16
N GLY A 37 26.02 -37.11 29.41
CA GLY A 37 27.43 -37.38 29.69
C GLY A 37 28.35 -36.15 29.63
N ARG A 38 29.46 -36.21 30.37
CA ARG A 38 30.52 -35.17 30.48
C ARG A 38 31.23 -34.82 29.15
N ASP A 39 30.94 -35.51 28.06
CA ASP A 39 31.69 -35.46 26.79
C ASP A 39 31.17 -34.40 25.77
N GLY A 40 30.34 -33.45 26.23
CA GLY A 40 29.85 -32.33 25.41
C GLY A 40 28.65 -32.68 24.52
N PRO A 41 28.23 -31.78 23.61
CA PRO A 41 26.95 -31.90 22.88
C PRO A 41 26.94 -32.90 21.71
N GLN A 42 28.09 -33.51 21.40
CA GLN A 42 28.27 -34.31 20.18
C GLN A 42 27.65 -35.72 20.23
N PRO A 43 27.72 -36.47 21.36
CA PRO A 43 26.99 -37.74 21.51
C PRO A 43 25.48 -37.57 21.38
N GLU A 44 24.93 -36.48 21.94
CA GLU A 44 23.51 -36.14 21.83
C GLU A 44 23.09 -35.83 20.39
N ARG A 45 23.97 -35.20 19.59
CA ARG A 45 23.72 -35.00 18.14
C ARG A 45 23.66 -36.32 17.39
N TRP A 46 24.56 -37.26 17.67
CA TRP A 46 24.54 -38.59 17.03
C TRP A 46 23.33 -39.42 17.44
N ARG A 47 22.94 -39.37 18.73
CA ARG A 47 21.70 -40.00 19.21
C ARG A 47 20.48 -39.46 18.48
N ARG A 48 20.36 -38.13 18.37
CA ARG A 48 19.22 -37.49 17.67
C ARG A 48 19.18 -37.85 16.19
N ALA A 49 20.32 -37.92 15.52
CA ALA A 49 20.39 -38.37 14.12
C ALA A 49 19.98 -39.84 13.97
N ALA A 50 20.51 -40.73 14.83
CA ALA A 50 20.15 -42.15 14.82
C ALA A 50 18.67 -42.39 15.14
N LEU A 51 18.10 -41.64 16.09
CA LEU A 51 16.67 -41.66 16.39
C LEU A 51 15.85 -41.11 15.23
N ALA A 52 16.25 -39.99 14.62
CA ALA A 52 15.60 -39.41 13.45
C ALA A 52 15.45 -40.41 12.31
N ASP A 53 16.52 -41.15 12.00
CA ASP A 53 16.53 -42.16 10.96
C ASP A 53 15.72 -43.42 11.33
N ALA A 54 15.66 -43.78 12.62
CA ALA A 54 14.95 -44.96 13.11
C ALA A 54 13.45 -44.74 13.37
N LEU A 55 13.01 -43.48 13.55
CA LEU A 55 11.63 -43.10 13.88
C LEU A 55 10.57 -43.69 12.94
N PRO A 56 10.74 -43.71 11.59
CA PRO A 56 9.75 -44.32 10.68
C PRO A 56 9.47 -45.79 11.00
N ALA A 57 10.54 -46.58 11.18
CA ALA A 57 10.45 -48.01 11.47
C ALA A 57 9.87 -48.28 12.86
N LEU A 58 10.29 -47.50 13.86
CA LEU A 58 9.81 -47.63 15.24
C LEU A 58 8.32 -47.26 15.37
N LEU A 59 7.89 -46.15 14.75
CA LEU A 59 6.49 -45.75 14.74
C LEU A 59 5.61 -46.72 13.93
N GLY A 60 6.10 -47.29 12.83
CA GLY A 60 5.34 -48.26 12.03
C GLY A 60 5.07 -49.58 12.79
N ARG A 61 5.95 -49.96 13.73
CA ARG A 61 5.87 -51.22 14.47
C ARG A 61 5.19 -51.10 15.84
N THR A 62 5.25 -49.93 16.46
CA THR A 62 4.76 -49.74 17.84
C THR A 62 3.25 -49.50 17.87
N GLN A 63 2.51 -50.51 18.34
CA GLN A 63 1.06 -50.41 18.61
C GLN A 63 0.75 -50.01 20.07
N GLU A 64 1.75 -50.04 20.95
CA GLU A 64 1.56 -49.67 22.35
C GLU A 64 1.39 -48.14 22.51
N PRO A 65 0.28 -47.65 23.10
CA PRO A 65 -0.03 -46.21 23.15
C PRO A 65 1.00 -45.36 23.90
N ALA A 66 1.61 -45.90 24.96
CA ALA A 66 2.58 -45.17 25.78
C ALA A 66 3.92 -44.97 25.05
N LEU A 67 4.44 -46.02 24.41
CA LEU A 67 5.67 -45.97 23.63
C LEU A 67 5.50 -45.12 22.37
N ARG A 68 4.37 -45.29 21.67
CA ARG A 68 4.02 -44.48 20.50
C ARG A 68 3.96 -42.99 20.85
N ARG A 69 3.36 -42.63 21.99
CA ARG A 69 3.35 -41.25 22.51
C ARG A 69 4.76 -40.71 22.72
N ARG A 70 5.63 -41.46 23.38
CA ARG A 70 7.01 -41.04 23.68
C ARG A 70 7.84 -40.82 22.41
N LEU A 71 7.60 -41.63 21.37
CA LEU A 71 8.24 -41.45 20.06
C LEU A 71 7.76 -40.19 19.35
N LEU A 72 6.45 -39.94 19.32
CA LEU A 72 5.87 -38.74 18.73
C LEU A 72 6.38 -37.46 19.43
N GLU A 73 6.58 -37.49 20.75
CA GLU A 73 7.17 -36.36 21.50
C GLU A 73 8.61 -36.01 21.07
N GLN A 74 9.33 -36.92 20.41
CA GLN A 74 10.71 -36.70 19.93
C GLN A 74 10.78 -36.28 18.46
N THR A 75 9.64 -36.28 17.74
CA THR A 75 9.57 -35.88 16.32
C THR A 75 9.53 -34.36 16.17
N ASP A 76 10.12 -33.84 15.09
CA ASP A 76 9.91 -32.44 14.70
C ASP A 76 8.72 -32.28 13.73
N CYS A 77 8.33 -31.03 13.45
CA CYS A 77 7.18 -30.73 12.60
C CYS A 77 7.38 -31.14 11.13
N ALA A 78 8.63 -31.21 10.64
CA ALA A 78 8.93 -31.61 9.27
C ALA A 78 8.81 -33.13 9.12
N GLN A 79 9.37 -33.88 10.08
CA GLN A 79 9.23 -35.33 10.19
C GLN A 79 7.77 -35.75 10.34
N LEU A 80 6.99 -35.06 11.17
CA LEU A 80 5.56 -35.33 11.32
C LEU A 80 4.78 -35.19 10.00
N ALA A 81 5.11 -34.21 9.18
CA ALA A 81 4.50 -34.04 7.86
C ALA A 81 4.84 -35.20 6.92
N GLU A 82 6.11 -35.64 6.92
CA GLU A 82 6.58 -36.79 6.14
C GLU A 82 5.94 -38.10 6.61
N PHE A 83 5.90 -38.34 7.92
CA PHE A 83 5.30 -39.55 8.50
C PHE A 83 3.78 -39.61 8.29
N ALA A 84 3.10 -38.46 8.30
CA ALA A 84 1.68 -38.39 7.93
C ALA A 84 1.49 -38.74 6.45
N ALA A 85 2.34 -38.22 5.56
CA ALA A 85 2.32 -38.56 4.14
C ALA A 85 2.56 -40.06 3.89
N GLU A 86 3.41 -40.71 4.68
CA GLU A 86 3.71 -42.15 4.59
C GLU A 86 2.73 -43.07 5.34
N ARG A 87 1.69 -42.52 6.00
CA ARG A 87 0.75 -43.24 6.89
C ARG A 87 1.37 -43.87 8.14
N ILE A 88 2.58 -43.47 8.48
CA ILE A 88 3.23 -43.86 9.74
C ILE A 88 2.54 -43.15 10.90
N VAL A 89 2.13 -41.90 10.69
CA VAL A 89 1.28 -41.11 11.58
C VAL A 89 -0.13 -41.04 11.00
N THR A 90 -1.14 -41.23 11.84
CA THR A 90 -2.56 -41.24 11.44
C THR A 90 -3.37 -40.28 12.30
N SER A 91 -4.67 -40.13 11.99
CA SER A 91 -5.56 -39.28 12.79
C SER A 91 -5.68 -39.69 14.26
N ALA A 92 -5.46 -40.97 14.59
CA ALA A 92 -5.42 -41.45 15.98
C ALA A 92 -4.29 -40.81 16.81
N ASP A 93 -3.23 -40.33 16.15
CA ASP A 93 -2.07 -39.72 16.80
C ASP A 93 -2.22 -38.21 17.02
N LEU A 94 -3.20 -37.58 16.36
CA LEU A 94 -3.42 -36.13 16.42
C LEU A 94 -3.54 -35.58 17.84
N PRO A 95 -4.29 -36.18 18.78
CA PRO A 95 -4.37 -35.65 20.13
C PRO A 95 -3.00 -35.55 20.83
N THR A 96 -2.11 -36.50 20.56
CA THR A 96 -0.75 -36.51 21.10
C THR A 96 0.12 -35.45 20.43
N ILE A 97 0.05 -35.37 19.09
CA ILE A 97 0.83 -34.41 18.30
C ILE A 97 0.46 -32.97 18.67
N LEU A 98 -0.85 -32.67 18.72
CA LEU A 98 -1.37 -31.32 19.00
C LEU A 98 -1.08 -30.85 20.44
N ALA A 99 -0.79 -31.77 21.36
CA ALA A 99 -0.40 -31.40 22.73
C ALA A 99 1.01 -30.80 22.82
N ARG A 100 1.87 -31.01 21.80
CA ARG A 100 3.29 -30.61 21.84
C ARG A 100 3.75 -29.82 20.61
N HIS A 101 3.08 -29.98 19.48
CA HIS A 101 3.47 -29.37 18.21
C HIS A 101 2.36 -28.44 17.70
N PRO A 102 2.72 -27.27 17.16
CA PRO A 102 1.76 -26.43 16.44
C PRO A 102 1.29 -27.15 15.16
N VAL A 103 0.07 -26.86 14.74
CA VAL A 103 -0.42 -27.32 13.43
C VAL A 103 0.35 -26.59 12.33
N THR A 104 0.86 -27.35 11.35
CA THR A 104 1.59 -26.82 10.20
C THR A 104 0.87 -27.16 8.89
N SER A 105 1.13 -26.39 7.82
CA SER A 105 0.65 -26.72 6.46
C SER A 105 1.07 -28.14 6.05
N GLY A 106 2.33 -28.51 6.31
CA GLY A 106 2.87 -29.83 5.99
C GLY A 106 2.12 -31.00 6.64
N LEU A 107 1.70 -30.88 7.90
CA LEU A 107 0.92 -31.92 8.57
C LEU A 107 -0.46 -32.11 7.90
N VAL A 108 -1.13 -31.00 7.57
CA VAL A 108 -2.42 -31.05 6.86
C VAL A 108 -2.26 -31.65 5.47
N ILE A 109 -1.21 -31.28 4.74
CA ILE A 109 -0.89 -31.86 3.42
C ILE A 109 -0.66 -33.37 3.54
N GLY A 110 0.16 -33.80 4.51
CA GLY A 110 0.49 -35.21 4.73
C GLY A 110 -0.75 -36.07 4.99
N LEU A 111 -1.63 -35.64 5.88
CA LEU A 111 -2.88 -36.34 6.20
C LEU A 111 -3.85 -36.35 5.01
N ALA A 112 -4.02 -35.20 4.35
CA ALA A 112 -5.01 -35.05 3.27
C ALA A 112 -4.67 -35.84 1.99
N ARG A 113 -3.44 -36.35 1.86
CA ARG A 113 -3.08 -37.30 0.80
C ARG A 113 -3.83 -38.62 0.91
N HIS A 114 -4.33 -38.95 2.10
CA HIS A 114 -5.05 -40.18 2.36
C HIS A 114 -6.56 -39.92 2.42
N PRO A 115 -7.38 -40.48 1.51
CA PRO A 115 -8.81 -40.19 1.42
C PRO A 115 -9.60 -40.39 2.73
N ASP A 116 -9.20 -41.37 3.54
CA ASP A 116 -9.77 -41.70 4.84
C ASP A 116 -9.43 -40.68 5.94
N GLN A 117 -8.40 -39.85 5.76
CA GLN A 117 -7.93 -38.87 6.75
C GLN A 117 -8.21 -37.41 6.34
N VAL A 118 -8.85 -37.18 5.19
CA VAL A 118 -9.18 -35.83 4.70
C VAL A 118 -10.07 -35.07 5.69
N ALA A 119 -11.03 -35.75 6.32
CA ALA A 119 -11.91 -35.14 7.32
C ALA A 119 -11.12 -34.62 8.54
N ASP A 120 -10.15 -35.39 9.00
CA ASP A 120 -9.27 -35.00 10.10
C ASP A 120 -8.35 -33.85 9.70
N ALA A 121 -7.80 -33.88 8.48
CA ALA A 121 -7.01 -32.78 7.92
C ALA A 121 -7.83 -31.46 7.85
N ILE A 122 -9.11 -31.54 7.46
CA ILE A 122 -10.03 -30.39 7.46
C ILE A 122 -10.24 -29.84 8.88
N SER A 123 -10.34 -30.72 9.88
CA SER A 123 -10.54 -30.31 11.28
C SER A 123 -9.37 -29.48 11.86
N LEU A 124 -8.18 -29.60 11.26
CA LEU A 124 -6.97 -28.87 11.66
C LEU A 124 -6.90 -27.46 11.08
N LEU A 125 -7.65 -27.16 10.01
CA LEU A 125 -7.65 -25.84 9.38
C LEU A 125 -7.88 -24.69 10.39
N PRO A 126 -8.86 -24.74 11.32
CA PRO A 126 -9.02 -23.86 12.49
C PRO A 126 -7.75 -23.33 13.12
N ALA A 127 -6.74 -24.17 13.32
CA ALA A 127 -5.53 -23.82 14.04
C ALA A 127 -4.46 -23.13 13.16
N LEU A 128 -4.62 -23.11 11.83
CA LEU A 128 -3.66 -22.51 10.91
C LEU A 128 -3.83 -20.99 10.80
N GLY A 129 -2.70 -20.27 10.81
CA GLY A 129 -2.63 -18.85 10.48
C GLY A 129 -2.72 -18.57 8.98
N GLU A 130 -2.93 -17.31 8.60
CA GLU A 130 -3.09 -16.89 7.19
C GLU A 130 -1.91 -17.28 6.28
N ARG A 131 -0.69 -17.19 6.81
CA ARG A 131 0.53 -17.58 6.08
C ARG A 131 0.55 -19.08 5.80
N ASP A 132 0.13 -19.90 6.75
CA ASP A 132 0.12 -21.36 6.62
C ASP A 132 -0.99 -21.84 5.68
N LEU A 133 -2.14 -21.15 5.65
CA LEU A 133 -3.21 -21.41 4.67
C LEU A 133 -2.74 -21.15 3.24
N THR A 134 -2.01 -20.05 3.02
CA THR A 134 -1.42 -19.75 1.71
C THR A 134 -0.38 -20.80 1.34
N ARG A 135 0.49 -21.17 2.31
CA ARG A 135 1.50 -22.21 2.13
C ARG A 135 0.91 -23.55 1.73
N LEU A 136 -0.23 -23.93 2.29
CA LEU A 136 -0.89 -25.20 1.97
C LEU A 136 -1.12 -25.34 0.46
N VAL A 137 -1.61 -24.30 -0.21
CA VAL A 137 -1.84 -24.33 -1.66
C VAL A 137 -0.56 -24.21 -2.45
N THR A 138 0.42 -23.41 -2.00
CA THR A 138 1.69 -23.23 -2.73
C THR A 138 2.64 -24.43 -2.59
N GLU A 139 2.61 -25.12 -1.45
CA GLU A 139 3.45 -26.29 -1.15
C GLU A 139 2.84 -27.58 -1.73
N TRP A 140 1.54 -27.58 -2.02
CA TRP A 140 0.89 -28.68 -2.75
C TRP A 140 1.25 -28.61 -4.23
N ASP A 141 2.34 -29.27 -4.62
CA ASP A 141 2.79 -29.36 -6.01
C ASP A 141 2.53 -30.77 -6.57
N PRO A 142 1.50 -30.95 -7.43
CA PRO A 142 1.24 -32.22 -8.12
C PRO A 142 2.44 -32.74 -8.95
N SER A 143 3.37 -31.83 -9.29
CA SER A 143 4.52 -32.08 -10.17
C SER A 143 5.79 -32.45 -9.41
N ARG A 144 5.79 -32.30 -8.07
CA ARG A 144 6.97 -32.56 -7.25
C ARG A 144 6.91 -34.00 -6.75
N PRO A 145 7.89 -34.86 -7.10
CA PRO A 145 7.96 -36.19 -6.50
C PRO A 145 8.26 -36.03 -4.99
N PHE A 146 7.43 -36.64 -4.15
CA PHE A 146 7.78 -36.87 -2.74
C PHE A 146 8.93 -37.89 -2.67
N PRO A 147 9.75 -37.91 -1.60
CA PRO A 147 11.00 -38.67 -1.58
C PRO A 147 10.88 -40.15 -2.00
N HIS A 148 9.70 -40.78 -1.88
CA HIS A 148 9.51 -42.20 -2.19
C HIS A 148 8.16 -42.59 -2.86
N GLY A 149 7.53 -41.75 -3.69
CA GLY A 149 6.20 -42.08 -4.25
C GLY A 149 5.88 -41.57 -5.68
N PRO A 150 4.74 -42.01 -6.26
CA PRO A 150 4.22 -41.47 -7.53
C PRO A 150 3.87 -39.97 -7.41
N LEU A 151 3.62 -39.32 -8.55
CA LEU A 151 3.18 -37.92 -8.61
C LEU A 151 2.02 -37.65 -7.65
N ASP A 152 2.06 -36.49 -6.99
CA ASP A 152 1.05 -36.09 -6.01
C ASP A 152 -0.35 -36.02 -6.65
N PRO A 153 -1.40 -36.57 -5.99
CA PRO A 153 -2.77 -36.40 -6.46
C PRO A 153 -3.16 -34.91 -6.40
N PRO A 154 -4.13 -34.48 -7.24
CA PRO A 154 -4.68 -33.13 -7.11
C PRO A 154 -5.24 -32.93 -5.69
N VAL A 155 -5.23 -31.68 -5.21
CA VAL A 155 -5.78 -31.34 -3.89
C VAL A 155 -7.18 -31.95 -3.74
N PRO A 156 -7.46 -32.70 -2.66
CA PRO A 156 -8.79 -33.27 -2.44
C PRO A 156 -9.87 -32.19 -2.49
N GLY A 157 -10.91 -32.40 -3.30
CA GLY A 157 -12.04 -31.48 -3.43
C GLY A 157 -12.60 -31.00 -2.08
N PRO A 158 -12.90 -31.91 -1.12
CA PRO A 158 -13.39 -31.52 0.20
C PRO A 158 -12.43 -30.62 1.00
N LEU A 159 -11.12 -30.83 0.87
CA LEU A 159 -10.13 -29.98 1.53
C LEU A 159 -10.11 -28.58 0.91
N MET A 160 -10.11 -28.51 -0.43
CA MET A 160 -10.17 -27.22 -1.13
C MET A 160 -11.46 -26.46 -0.78
N ASP A 161 -12.59 -27.16 -0.67
CA ASP A 161 -13.88 -26.58 -0.27
C ASP A 161 -13.83 -26.00 1.15
N ALA A 162 -13.25 -26.76 2.09
CA ALA A 162 -13.08 -26.30 3.46
C ALA A 162 -12.12 -25.10 3.56
N LEU A 163 -11.05 -25.09 2.76
CA LEU A 163 -10.13 -23.96 2.65
C LEU A 163 -10.84 -22.72 2.11
N LEU A 164 -11.46 -22.80 0.94
CA LEU A 164 -12.23 -21.72 0.33
C LEU A 164 -13.32 -21.20 1.28
N THR A 165 -14.03 -22.09 1.97
CA THR A 165 -15.04 -21.71 2.96
C THR A 165 -14.39 -20.93 4.11
N ARG A 166 -13.29 -21.42 4.68
CA ARG A 166 -12.59 -20.75 5.78
C ARG A 166 -12.13 -19.34 5.38
N ILE A 167 -11.51 -19.19 4.22
CA ILE A 167 -10.91 -17.91 3.81
C ILE A 167 -11.93 -16.91 3.26
N LEU A 168 -13.02 -17.36 2.65
CA LEU A 168 -14.05 -16.48 2.08
C LEU A 168 -15.18 -16.13 3.06
N THR A 169 -15.43 -16.95 4.09
CA THR A 169 -16.51 -16.69 5.06
C THR A 169 -16.36 -15.36 5.79
N PRO A 170 -15.16 -14.96 6.28
CA PRO A 170 -14.99 -13.64 6.90
C PRO A 170 -15.35 -12.49 5.96
N LEU A 171 -14.94 -12.58 4.69
CA LEU A 171 -15.27 -11.62 3.65
C LEU A 171 -16.79 -11.55 3.39
N ALA A 172 -17.43 -12.70 3.22
CA ALA A 172 -18.86 -12.79 3.01
C ALA A 172 -19.65 -12.20 4.19
N ARG A 173 -19.19 -12.43 5.42
CA ARG A 173 -19.80 -11.86 6.63
C ARG A 173 -19.74 -10.34 6.65
N VAL A 174 -18.58 -9.76 6.35
CA VAL A 174 -18.41 -8.29 6.32
C VAL A 174 -19.29 -7.65 5.25
N LEU A 175 -19.44 -8.30 4.08
CA LEU A 175 -20.31 -7.80 3.02
C LEU A 175 -21.80 -7.91 3.36
N ALA A 176 -22.19 -8.97 4.06
CA ALA A 176 -23.58 -9.19 4.47
C ALA A 176 -24.04 -8.23 5.57
N ASP A 177 -23.11 -7.72 6.41
CA ASP A 177 -23.42 -6.84 7.53
C ASP A 177 -22.74 -5.46 7.42
N PRO A 178 -23.47 -4.42 6.99
CA PRO A 178 -22.97 -3.04 6.95
C PRO A 178 -22.61 -2.47 8.34
N ALA A 179 -23.04 -3.10 9.44
CA ALA A 179 -22.69 -2.74 10.80
C ALA A 179 -21.44 -3.47 11.33
N ALA A 180 -20.82 -4.33 10.51
CA ALA A 180 -19.62 -5.05 10.89
C ALA A 180 -18.49 -4.08 11.30
N PRO A 181 -17.77 -4.35 12.40
CA PRO A 181 -16.74 -3.45 12.93
C PRO A 181 -15.61 -3.16 11.93
N GLU A 182 -15.34 -4.08 11.01
CA GLU A 182 -14.37 -3.95 9.94
C GLU A 182 -14.65 -2.72 9.03
N TRP A 183 -15.93 -2.38 8.81
CA TRP A 183 -16.29 -1.14 8.10
C TRP A 183 -15.98 0.11 8.94
N GLY A 184 -16.13 0.02 10.26
CA GLY A 184 -15.77 1.08 11.19
C GLY A 184 -14.27 1.37 11.21
N GLU A 185 -13.44 0.32 11.20
CA GLU A 185 -11.98 0.43 11.09
C GLU A 185 -11.58 1.19 9.83
N VAL A 186 -12.10 0.77 8.67
CA VAL A 186 -11.83 1.43 7.38
C VAL A 186 -12.22 2.91 7.40
N LEU A 187 -13.35 3.27 8.01
CA LEU A 187 -13.83 4.65 8.08
C LEU A 187 -13.09 5.51 9.13
N ASN A 188 -12.23 4.91 9.96
CA ASN A 188 -11.50 5.58 11.04
C ASN A 188 -10.00 5.77 10.76
N VAL A 189 -9.42 5.03 9.80
CA VAL A 189 -7.99 5.15 9.41
C VAL A 189 -7.66 6.49 8.71
N GLY A 190 -8.67 7.30 8.40
CA GLY A 190 -8.50 8.68 7.91
C GLY A 190 -8.78 8.83 6.42
N PRO A 191 -8.84 10.07 5.90
CA PRO A 191 -9.31 10.37 4.54
C PRO A 191 -8.31 9.98 3.44
N ASP A 192 -7.07 9.64 3.79
CA ASP A 192 -5.97 9.36 2.86
C ASP A 192 -5.80 7.87 2.55
N TYR A 193 -6.52 7.00 3.26
CA TYR A 193 -6.47 5.54 3.08
C TYR A 193 -7.86 5.02 2.66
N LEU A 194 -8.13 5.05 1.36
CA LEU A 194 -9.43 4.73 0.76
C LEU A 194 -9.45 3.27 0.24
N HIS A 195 -9.09 2.31 1.11
CA HIS A 195 -9.06 0.89 0.80
C HIS A 195 -10.28 0.16 1.34
N LEU A 196 -10.66 -0.96 0.73
CA LEU A 196 -11.59 -1.91 1.36
C LEU A 196 -10.97 -2.46 2.66
N PRO A 197 -11.74 -3.13 3.53
CA PRO A 197 -11.16 -3.85 4.66
C PRO A 197 -9.98 -4.71 4.20
N ARG A 198 -8.90 -4.80 4.99
CA ARG A 198 -7.65 -5.55 4.66
C ARG A 198 -7.90 -6.96 4.13
N LEU A 199 -9.03 -7.55 4.50
CA LEU A 199 -9.52 -8.83 4.02
C LEU A 199 -9.59 -8.92 2.48
N PHE A 200 -9.78 -7.80 1.77
CA PHE A 200 -9.88 -7.71 0.31
C PHE A 200 -8.56 -7.36 -0.40
N ASP A 201 -7.45 -7.23 0.33
CA ASP A 201 -6.13 -7.00 -0.27
C ASP A 201 -5.64 -8.26 -1.02
N ASP A 202 -4.42 -8.21 -1.59
CA ASP A 202 -3.70 -9.34 -2.21
C ASP A 202 -3.29 -10.41 -1.18
N GLY A 203 -4.27 -10.90 -0.42
CA GLY A 203 -4.09 -11.78 0.72
C GLY A 203 -4.32 -13.27 0.40
N PRO A 204 -4.39 -14.13 1.44
CA PRO A 204 -4.62 -15.57 1.30
C PRO A 204 -5.88 -15.89 0.49
N ALA A 205 -6.92 -15.04 0.60
CA ALA A 205 -8.19 -15.23 -0.09
C ALA A 205 -8.04 -15.21 -1.61
N TRP A 206 -7.31 -14.23 -2.15
CA TRP A 206 -7.04 -14.13 -3.58
C TRP A 206 -6.10 -15.25 -4.04
N HIS A 207 -5.02 -15.51 -3.31
CA HIS A 207 -4.05 -16.55 -3.69
C HIS A 207 -4.67 -17.95 -3.84
N ILE A 208 -5.55 -18.32 -2.91
CA ILE A 208 -6.25 -19.62 -2.94
C ILE A 208 -7.34 -19.62 -4.02
N LEU A 209 -8.04 -18.51 -4.23
CA LEU A 209 -9.04 -18.42 -5.31
C LEU A 209 -8.38 -18.50 -6.69
N GLN A 210 -7.21 -17.87 -6.88
CA GLN A 210 -6.48 -17.86 -8.15
C GLN A 210 -5.95 -19.25 -8.55
N SER A 211 -5.73 -20.16 -7.58
CA SER A 211 -5.23 -21.51 -7.88
C SER A 211 -6.29 -22.44 -8.47
N CYS A 212 -7.58 -22.08 -8.42
CA CYS A 212 -8.70 -22.88 -8.92
C CYS A 212 -9.64 -22.13 -9.88
N PRO A 213 -9.13 -21.60 -11.02
CA PRO A 213 -9.91 -20.79 -11.95
C PRO A 213 -11.10 -21.52 -12.58
N GLU A 214 -11.00 -22.83 -12.74
CA GLU A 214 -12.09 -23.69 -13.22
C GLU A 214 -13.33 -23.66 -12.31
N ARG A 215 -13.15 -23.29 -11.02
CA ARG A 215 -14.22 -23.26 -10.02
C ARG A 215 -14.88 -21.90 -9.87
N TRP A 216 -14.37 -20.85 -10.50
CA TRP A 216 -14.85 -19.48 -10.30
C TRP A 216 -16.36 -19.33 -10.61
N LYS A 217 -16.85 -19.99 -11.66
CA LYS A 217 -18.27 -19.92 -12.05
C LYS A 217 -19.19 -20.48 -10.96
N ASP A 218 -18.84 -21.63 -10.40
CA ASP A 218 -19.63 -22.26 -9.34
C ASP A 218 -19.53 -21.49 -8.03
N LEU A 219 -18.34 -20.97 -7.70
CA LEU A 219 -18.11 -20.18 -6.49
C LEU A 219 -18.85 -18.84 -6.53
N VAL A 220 -18.93 -18.18 -7.67
CA VAL A 220 -19.71 -16.95 -7.85
C VAL A 220 -21.22 -17.20 -7.67
N ALA A 221 -21.70 -18.38 -8.06
CA ALA A 221 -23.10 -18.80 -7.88
C ALA A 221 -23.42 -19.25 -6.44
N HIS A 222 -22.41 -19.39 -5.58
CA HIS A 222 -22.60 -19.88 -4.22
C HIS A 222 -23.42 -18.88 -3.37
N PRO A 223 -24.46 -19.32 -2.65
CA PRO A 223 -25.41 -18.41 -1.96
C PRO A 223 -24.77 -17.56 -0.86
N VAL A 224 -23.80 -18.11 -0.13
CA VAL A 224 -23.11 -17.39 0.96
C VAL A 224 -21.84 -16.68 0.49
N LEU A 225 -20.95 -17.40 -0.21
CA LEU A 225 -19.62 -16.91 -0.58
C LEU A 225 -19.59 -16.11 -1.90
N GLY A 226 -20.65 -16.21 -2.73
CA GLY A 226 -20.67 -15.69 -4.09
C GLY A 226 -20.34 -14.20 -4.18
N THR A 227 -20.92 -13.37 -3.31
CA THR A 227 -20.64 -11.93 -3.28
C THR A 227 -19.17 -11.63 -2.99
N ALA A 228 -18.55 -12.34 -2.03
CA ALA A 228 -17.14 -12.18 -1.72
C ALA A 228 -16.24 -12.54 -2.91
N VAL A 229 -16.56 -13.64 -3.59
CA VAL A 229 -15.85 -14.10 -4.78
C VAL A 229 -15.98 -13.07 -5.90
N GLN A 230 -17.18 -12.53 -6.15
CA GLN A 230 -17.39 -11.49 -7.16
C GLN A 230 -16.52 -10.24 -6.90
N HIS A 231 -16.43 -9.79 -5.64
CA HIS A 231 -15.56 -8.67 -5.28
C HIS A 231 -14.08 -8.97 -5.52
N LEU A 232 -13.58 -10.13 -5.07
CA LEU A 232 -12.19 -10.54 -5.28
C LEU A 232 -11.84 -10.64 -6.76
N LEU A 233 -12.73 -11.23 -7.58
CA LEU A 233 -12.51 -11.32 -9.02
C LEU A 233 -12.45 -9.94 -9.68
N LEU A 234 -13.36 -9.02 -9.35
CA LEU A 234 -13.32 -7.67 -9.92
C LEU A 234 -12.11 -6.84 -9.45
N ASP A 235 -11.60 -7.12 -8.26
CA ASP A 235 -10.51 -6.37 -7.66
C ASP A 235 -9.14 -6.83 -8.15
N HIS A 236 -8.98 -8.14 -8.41
CA HIS A 236 -7.67 -8.75 -8.61
C HIS A 236 -7.49 -9.51 -9.92
N ALA A 237 -8.57 -9.96 -10.56
CA ALA A 237 -8.45 -10.67 -11.83
C ALA A 237 -8.02 -9.68 -12.93
N GLN A 238 -6.72 -9.62 -13.19
CA GLN A 238 -6.15 -8.79 -14.24
C GLN A 238 -6.61 -9.24 -15.63
N ASN A 239 -6.82 -8.26 -16.51
CA ASN A 239 -6.89 -8.52 -17.94
C ASN A 239 -5.49 -8.44 -18.56
N HIS A 240 -5.25 -9.29 -19.56
CA HIS A 240 -4.10 -9.27 -20.45
C HIS A 240 -4.02 -7.94 -21.21
N ALA A 241 -3.36 -6.92 -20.63
CA ALA A 241 -3.10 -5.66 -21.33
C ALA A 241 -1.83 -4.90 -20.93
N ASP A 242 -1.00 -5.38 -20.00
CA ASP A 242 0.33 -4.79 -19.77
C ASP A 242 1.47 -5.76 -20.14
N PRO A 243 1.99 -5.69 -21.38
CA PRO A 243 3.18 -6.43 -21.79
C PRO A 243 4.49 -5.80 -21.29
N VAL A 244 4.46 -4.78 -20.41
CA VAL A 244 5.65 -3.95 -20.11
C VAL A 244 6.43 -4.38 -18.87
N SER A 245 5.95 -5.36 -18.10
CA SER A 245 6.68 -5.86 -16.91
C SER A 245 6.87 -7.38 -16.91
N ALA A 246 7.30 -7.92 -18.06
CA ALA A 246 7.96 -9.22 -18.08
C ALA A 246 9.47 -8.98 -18.04
N ASP A 247 10.01 -8.76 -16.84
CA ASP A 247 11.44 -8.88 -16.62
C ASP A 247 11.82 -10.36 -16.86
N PRO A 248 12.62 -10.70 -17.89
CA PRO A 248 12.89 -12.08 -18.27
C PRO A 248 13.78 -12.83 -17.25
N SER A 249 14.15 -12.18 -16.14
CA SER A 249 15.06 -12.71 -15.13
C SER A 249 14.39 -13.52 -14.01
N THR A 250 13.05 -13.55 -13.90
CA THR A 250 12.35 -14.34 -12.87
C THR A 250 11.85 -15.67 -13.43
N SER A 251 12.70 -16.70 -13.41
CA SER A 251 12.40 -18.08 -13.84
C SER A 251 11.50 -18.88 -12.88
N GLY A 252 10.48 -18.23 -12.30
CA GLY A 252 9.36 -18.91 -11.66
C GLY A 252 8.17 -18.90 -12.61
N LYS A 253 7.59 -20.06 -12.93
CA LYS A 253 6.31 -20.19 -13.65
C LYS A 253 5.20 -19.44 -12.89
N LYS A 254 5.11 -18.11 -13.01
CA LYS A 254 3.90 -17.37 -12.67
C LYS A 254 2.92 -17.63 -13.81
N VAL A 255 1.96 -18.53 -13.56
CA VAL A 255 0.79 -18.69 -14.42
C VAL A 255 0.14 -17.31 -14.55
N ALA A 256 0.16 -16.73 -15.76
CA ALA A 256 -0.50 -15.47 -16.01
C ALA A 256 -1.98 -15.60 -15.58
N PRO A 257 -2.52 -14.65 -14.79
CA PRO A 257 -3.92 -14.71 -14.36
C PRO A 257 -4.82 -14.76 -15.61
N LYS A 258 -5.71 -15.76 -15.66
CA LYS A 258 -6.68 -15.89 -16.75
C LYS A 258 -7.63 -14.69 -16.71
N ALA A 259 -7.71 -13.96 -17.82
CA ALA A 259 -8.67 -12.88 -17.98
C ALA A 259 -10.11 -13.40 -17.77
N LEU A 260 -10.96 -12.60 -17.11
CA LEU A 260 -12.35 -12.96 -16.89
C LEU A 260 -13.10 -13.01 -18.23
N ASP A 261 -13.82 -14.11 -18.46
CA ASP A 261 -14.74 -14.19 -19.60
C ASP A 261 -15.95 -13.26 -19.40
N GLU A 262 -16.60 -12.88 -20.51
CA GLU A 262 -17.69 -11.90 -20.47
C GLU A 262 -18.89 -12.38 -19.62
N GLN A 263 -19.16 -13.69 -19.61
CA GLN A 263 -20.27 -14.26 -18.84
C GLN A 263 -20.01 -14.15 -17.32
N LEU A 264 -18.79 -14.44 -16.89
CA LEU A 264 -18.36 -14.32 -15.50
C LEU A 264 -18.36 -12.85 -15.08
N LEU A 265 -17.88 -11.94 -15.94
CA LEU A 265 -17.98 -10.49 -15.71
C LEU A 265 -19.42 -10.02 -15.52
N ARG A 266 -20.34 -10.46 -16.38
CA ARG A 266 -21.78 -10.17 -16.25
C ARG A 266 -22.33 -10.64 -14.90
N THR A 267 -21.87 -11.79 -14.42
CA THR A 267 -22.29 -12.35 -13.13
C THR A 267 -21.72 -11.56 -11.95
N CYS A 268 -20.54 -10.95 -12.10
CA CYS A 268 -19.92 -10.09 -11.10
C CYS A 268 -20.46 -8.64 -11.07
N LEU A 269 -21.29 -8.22 -12.04
CA LEU A 269 -21.83 -6.86 -12.10
C LEU A 269 -22.51 -6.38 -10.81
N PRO A 270 -23.27 -7.18 -10.04
CA PRO A 270 -23.84 -6.72 -8.78
C PRO A 270 -22.77 -6.18 -7.81
N ALA A 271 -21.64 -6.88 -7.69
CA ALA A 271 -20.53 -6.49 -6.84
C ALA A 271 -19.84 -5.20 -7.31
N LEU A 272 -19.87 -4.89 -8.62
CA LEU A 272 -19.31 -3.65 -9.17
C LEU A 272 -19.88 -2.42 -8.44
N TYR A 273 -21.19 -2.41 -8.18
CA TYR A 273 -21.89 -1.25 -7.62
C TYR A 273 -21.66 -1.03 -6.12
N LEU A 274 -21.04 -1.98 -5.41
CA LEU A 274 -20.72 -1.87 -3.97
C LEU A 274 -21.92 -1.38 -3.15
N THR A 275 -23.06 -2.05 -3.29
CA THR A 275 -24.32 -1.70 -2.62
C THR A 275 -24.22 -1.76 -1.10
N GLU A 276 -23.32 -2.59 -0.60
CA GLU A 276 -22.98 -2.79 0.81
C GLU A 276 -22.43 -1.48 1.41
N MET A 277 -21.72 -0.68 0.59
CA MET A 277 -21.16 0.61 1.00
C MET A 277 -22.18 1.77 0.91
N ALA A 278 -23.34 1.57 0.27
CA ALA A 278 -24.26 2.65 -0.04
C ALA A 278 -24.84 3.33 1.21
N ASN A 279 -24.98 2.57 2.30
CA ASN A 279 -25.61 3.05 3.54
C ASN A 279 -24.66 3.22 4.72
N LEU A 280 -23.34 3.07 4.50
CA LEU A 280 -22.35 3.22 5.56
C LEU A 280 -22.34 4.64 6.17
N PRO A 281 -21.94 4.77 7.46
CA PRO A 281 -21.80 6.06 8.12
C PRO A 281 -20.75 6.95 7.43
N LYS A 282 -20.72 8.24 7.79
CA LYS A 282 -19.85 9.27 7.16
C LYS A 282 -20.02 9.30 5.63
N PRO A 283 -21.21 9.67 5.09
CA PRO A 283 -21.53 9.52 3.66
C PRO A 283 -20.56 10.22 2.70
N GLY A 284 -19.93 11.34 3.09
CA GLY A 284 -18.91 12.00 2.26
C GLY A 284 -17.60 11.21 2.11
N LEU A 285 -17.26 10.35 3.08
CA LEU A 285 -16.12 9.43 2.99
C LEU A 285 -16.53 8.13 2.31
N SER A 286 -17.59 7.47 2.79
CA SER A 286 -18.00 6.16 2.28
C SER A 286 -18.41 6.19 0.80
N GLN A 287 -19.15 7.22 0.36
CA GLN A 287 -19.53 7.33 -1.06
C GLN A 287 -18.35 7.71 -1.96
N ARG A 288 -17.34 8.40 -1.43
CA ARG A 288 -16.10 8.69 -2.17
C ARG A 288 -15.27 7.43 -2.38
N MET A 289 -15.10 6.62 -1.33
CA MET A 289 -14.45 5.31 -1.43
C MET A 289 -15.17 4.40 -2.42
N ARG A 290 -16.50 4.32 -2.31
CA ARG A 290 -17.35 3.57 -3.23
C ARG A 290 -17.15 4.02 -4.68
N LEU A 291 -17.20 5.33 -4.93
CA LEU A 291 -17.02 5.90 -6.27
C LEU A 291 -15.62 5.62 -6.83
N GLN A 292 -14.57 5.78 -6.03
CA GLN A 292 -13.19 5.49 -6.46
C GLN A 292 -12.98 4.00 -6.74
N ARG A 293 -13.54 3.09 -5.94
CA ARG A 293 -13.38 1.65 -6.18
C ARG A 293 -14.13 1.18 -7.43
N ILE A 294 -15.31 1.75 -7.72
CA ILE A 294 -15.99 1.55 -9.02
C ILE A 294 -15.06 1.99 -10.16
N ALA A 295 -14.42 3.16 -10.02
CA ALA A 295 -13.51 3.70 -11.02
C ALA A 295 -12.28 2.81 -11.23
N GLU A 296 -11.71 2.28 -10.15
CA GLU A 296 -10.59 1.36 -10.20
C GLU A 296 -10.95 0.10 -10.98
N ARG A 297 -12.08 -0.54 -10.65
CA ARG A 297 -12.56 -1.73 -11.36
C ARG A 297 -12.77 -1.48 -12.86
N VAL A 298 -13.36 -0.33 -13.21
CA VAL A 298 -13.55 0.07 -14.61
C VAL A 298 -12.23 0.38 -15.30
N ARG A 299 -11.23 0.91 -14.59
CA ARG A 299 -9.89 1.12 -15.15
C ARG A 299 -9.21 -0.21 -15.44
N THR A 300 -9.34 -1.19 -14.54
CA THR A 300 -8.82 -2.55 -14.70
C THR A 300 -9.55 -3.31 -15.82
N ASP A 301 -10.87 -3.13 -15.95
CA ASP A 301 -11.67 -3.72 -17.04
C ASP A 301 -12.64 -2.69 -17.66
N PRO A 302 -12.21 -1.99 -18.73
CA PRO A 302 -13.05 -1.01 -19.42
C PRO A 302 -14.35 -1.58 -20.02
N ARG A 303 -14.44 -2.90 -20.23
CA ARG A 303 -15.66 -3.56 -20.75
C ARG A 303 -16.83 -3.40 -19.78
N LEU A 304 -16.55 -3.20 -18.48
CA LEU A 304 -17.56 -2.97 -17.45
C LEU A 304 -18.44 -1.75 -17.75
N VAL A 305 -17.92 -0.72 -18.42
CA VAL A 305 -18.73 0.46 -18.80
C VAL A 305 -19.88 0.05 -19.73
N ALA A 306 -19.56 -0.71 -20.77
CA ALA A 306 -20.55 -1.16 -21.75
C ALA A 306 -21.52 -2.20 -21.16
N LEU A 307 -21.01 -3.11 -20.31
CA LEU A 307 -21.80 -4.18 -19.70
C LEU A 307 -22.75 -3.67 -18.60
N ALA A 308 -22.31 -2.70 -17.80
CA ALA A 308 -23.12 -2.15 -16.71
C ALA A 308 -24.14 -1.10 -17.19
N GLY A 309 -23.81 -0.34 -18.23
CA GLY A 309 -24.71 0.63 -18.86
C GLY A 309 -25.36 1.60 -17.86
N ALA A 310 -26.67 1.81 -17.97
CA ALA A 310 -27.42 2.77 -17.14
C ALA A 310 -27.30 2.53 -15.62
N ARG A 311 -27.10 1.28 -15.17
CA ARG A 311 -26.96 0.98 -13.73
C ARG A 311 -25.67 1.55 -13.14
N LEU A 312 -24.61 1.65 -13.94
CA LEU A 312 -23.37 2.31 -13.53
C LEU A 312 -23.60 3.80 -13.31
N GLU A 313 -24.36 4.43 -14.22
CA GLU A 313 -24.71 5.85 -14.11
C GLU A 313 -25.53 6.14 -12.85
N GLU A 314 -26.55 5.31 -12.57
CA GLU A 314 -27.35 5.39 -11.34
C GLU A 314 -26.49 5.26 -10.08
N ALA A 315 -25.55 4.32 -10.05
CA ALA A 315 -24.65 4.12 -8.92
C ALA A 315 -23.72 5.33 -8.70
N VAL A 316 -23.14 5.87 -9.78
CA VAL A 316 -22.28 7.06 -9.74
C VAL A 316 -23.07 8.28 -9.25
N GLU A 317 -24.27 8.47 -9.77
CA GLU A 317 -25.17 9.56 -9.35
C GLU A 317 -25.54 9.44 -7.86
N ALA A 318 -25.89 8.24 -7.40
CA ALA A 318 -26.19 7.99 -6.00
C ALA A 318 -25.00 8.34 -5.09
N CYS A 319 -23.78 7.97 -5.49
CA CYS A 319 -22.56 8.32 -4.76
C CYS A 319 -22.38 9.85 -4.65
N VAL A 320 -22.50 10.57 -5.76
CA VAL A 320 -22.32 12.04 -5.79
C VAL A 320 -23.38 12.75 -4.95
N ARG A 321 -24.66 12.37 -5.09
CA ARG A 321 -25.78 13.00 -4.38
C ARG A 321 -25.70 12.73 -2.88
N ARG A 322 -25.55 11.46 -2.47
CA ARG A 322 -25.51 11.08 -1.05
C ARG A 322 -24.24 11.57 -0.35
N GLY A 323 -23.10 11.49 -1.01
CA GLY A 323 -21.82 11.95 -0.47
C GLY A 323 -21.64 13.47 -0.50
N ARG A 324 -22.49 14.21 -1.23
CA ARG A 324 -22.34 15.65 -1.50
C ARG A 324 -20.94 15.98 -2.05
N LEU A 325 -20.38 15.10 -2.89
CA LEU A 325 -18.97 15.10 -3.29
C LEU A 325 -18.51 16.35 -4.04
N LEU A 326 -19.44 17.09 -4.65
CA LEU A 326 -19.17 18.33 -5.39
C LEU A 326 -19.48 19.61 -4.59
N ASN A 327 -19.98 19.46 -3.35
CA ASN A 327 -20.39 20.57 -2.49
C ASN A 327 -19.39 20.84 -1.35
N THR A 328 -18.32 20.05 -1.20
CA THR A 328 -17.38 20.23 -0.10
C THR A 328 -16.54 21.49 -0.29
N VAL A 329 -16.70 22.43 0.64
CA VAL A 329 -15.98 23.71 0.71
C VAL A 329 -14.56 23.50 1.24
N ARG A 330 -13.64 24.36 0.78
CA ARG A 330 -12.27 24.60 1.22
C ARG A 330 -11.96 24.14 2.67
N VAL A 331 -11.58 22.88 2.83
CA VAL A 331 -10.87 22.36 4.01
C VAL A 331 -9.46 21.98 3.54
N ALA A 332 -8.46 22.03 4.42
CA ALA A 332 -7.11 21.53 4.12
C ALA A 332 -7.16 20.15 3.41
N GLY A 333 -6.47 20.03 2.27
CA GLY A 333 -6.54 18.84 1.39
C GLY A 333 -7.74 18.81 0.41
N GLY A 334 -8.54 19.87 0.33
CA GLY A 334 -9.72 19.95 -0.55
C GLY A 334 -9.39 19.87 -2.05
N ALA A 335 -8.25 20.42 -2.48
CA ALA A 335 -7.84 20.39 -3.89
C ALA A 335 -7.65 18.96 -4.41
N ARG A 336 -6.94 18.11 -3.66
CA ARG A 336 -6.73 16.70 -4.00
C ARG A 336 -8.07 15.96 -4.13
N ARG A 337 -9.00 16.18 -3.21
CA ARG A 337 -10.33 15.54 -3.23
C ARG A 337 -11.16 15.97 -4.44
N ILE A 338 -11.12 17.27 -4.79
CA ILE A 338 -11.81 17.80 -5.98
C ILE A 338 -11.23 17.15 -7.24
N ILE A 339 -9.90 17.10 -7.36
CA ILE A 339 -9.20 16.46 -8.48
C ILE A 339 -9.58 14.99 -8.61
N GLU A 340 -9.45 14.19 -7.54
CA GLU A 340 -9.77 12.76 -7.57
C GLU A 340 -11.24 12.49 -7.93
N THR A 341 -12.16 13.30 -7.39
CA THR A 341 -13.58 13.21 -7.71
C THR A 341 -13.83 13.56 -9.18
N ALA A 342 -13.20 14.62 -9.68
CA ALA A 342 -13.34 15.04 -11.08
C ALA A 342 -12.74 14.02 -12.06
N GLN A 343 -11.58 13.42 -11.75
CA GLN A 343 -10.99 12.33 -12.54
C GLN A 343 -11.94 11.13 -12.60
N THR A 344 -12.55 10.78 -11.47
CA THR A 344 -13.49 9.68 -11.41
C THR A 344 -14.76 9.97 -12.23
N LEU A 345 -15.29 11.20 -12.15
CA LEU A 345 -16.43 11.61 -12.95
C LEU A 345 -16.10 11.71 -14.44
N ALA A 346 -14.88 12.11 -14.81
CA ALA A 346 -14.43 12.09 -16.19
C ALA A 346 -14.45 10.66 -16.77
N LEU A 347 -14.05 9.68 -15.97
CA LEU A 347 -14.03 8.27 -16.38
C LEU A 347 -15.44 7.66 -16.44
N LEU A 348 -16.28 7.89 -15.42
CA LEU A 348 -17.53 7.14 -15.22
C LEU A 348 -18.82 7.94 -15.47
N GLY A 349 -18.74 9.27 -15.44
CA GLY A 349 -19.91 10.13 -15.39
C GLY A 349 -20.56 10.34 -16.76
N ALA A 350 -21.89 10.16 -16.81
CA ALA A 350 -22.72 10.59 -17.94
C ALA A 350 -23.65 11.77 -17.57
N HIS A 351 -23.79 12.09 -16.28
CA HIS A 351 -24.70 13.13 -15.80
C HIS A 351 -24.11 14.54 -16.01
N ARG A 352 -24.58 15.23 -17.07
CA ARG A 352 -24.05 16.54 -17.50
C ARG A 352 -23.92 17.59 -16.38
N PRO A 353 -24.91 17.79 -15.49
CA PRO A 353 -24.77 18.75 -14.39
C PRO A 353 -23.64 18.44 -13.40
N HIS A 354 -23.28 17.16 -13.21
CA HIS A 354 -22.18 16.78 -12.34
C HIS A 354 -20.83 17.07 -13.00
N LEU A 355 -20.70 16.76 -14.30
CA LEU A 355 -19.51 17.07 -15.09
C LEU A 355 -19.27 18.58 -15.18
N GLN A 356 -20.33 19.36 -15.43
CA GLN A 356 -20.25 20.82 -15.42
C GLN A 356 -19.76 21.35 -14.06
N ARG A 357 -20.33 20.86 -12.95
CA ARG A 357 -19.89 21.25 -11.60
C ARG A 357 -18.44 20.85 -11.33
N ALA A 358 -17.99 19.69 -11.82
CA ALA A 358 -16.59 19.27 -11.71
C ALA A 358 -15.66 20.25 -12.44
N CYS A 359 -15.99 20.68 -13.66
CA CYS A 359 -15.25 21.72 -14.39
C CYS A 359 -15.15 23.02 -13.57
N VAL A 360 -16.28 23.50 -13.03
CA VAL A 360 -16.31 24.72 -12.19
C VAL A 360 -15.43 24.57 -10.96
N ARG A 361 -15.49 23.44 -10.25
CA ARG A 361 -14.68 23.19 -9.06
C ARG A 361 -13.18 23.11 -9.36
N LEU A 362 -12.80 22.54 -10.49
CA LEU A 362 -11.40 22.56 -10.93
C LEU A 362 -10.93 23.98 -11.22
N ALA A 363 -11.75 24.79 -11.89
CA ALA A 363 -11.43 26.17 -12.22
C ALA A 363 -11.33 27.09 -10.99
N GLU A 364 -11.96 26.71 -9.86
CA GLU A 364 -11.86 27.41 -8.58
C GLU A 364 -10.61 27.05 -7.76
N LEU A 365 -9.83 26.03 -8.18
CA LEU A 365 -8.57 25.70 -7.55
C LEU A 365 -7.54 26.82 -7.79
N GLU A 366 -6.58 26.94 -6.88
CA GLU A 366 -5.50 27.91 -7.02
C GLU A 366 -4.67 27.62 -8.28
N PRO A 367 -4.27 28.67 -9.03
CA PRO A 367 -3.42 28.51 -10.21
C PRO A 367 -2.00 28.08 -9.81
N PRO A 368 -1.27 27.41 -10.70
CA PRO A 368 0.11 27.01 -10.44
C PRO A 368 1.08 28.20 -10.51
N THR A 369 1.92 28.36 -9.49
CA THR A 369 3.04 29.33 -9.43
C THR A 369 4.35 28.73 -9.99
N VAL A 370 4.50 28.49 -11.29
CA VAL A 370 5.70 27.80 -11.81
C VAL A 370 6.98 28.60 -11.53
N VAL A 371 7.91 28.03 -10.76
CA VAL A 371 9.21 28.63 -10.40
C VAL A 371 10.32 27.87 -11.12
N ALA A 372 11.19 28.58 -11.83
CA ALA A 372 12.42 28.02 -12.38
C ALA A 372 13.60 28.44 -11.49
N ALA A 373 14.30 27.47 -10.89
CA ALA A 373 15.49 27.72 -10.09
C ALA A 373 16.76 27.84 -10.96
N PRO A 374 17.81 28.55 -10.51
CA PRO A 374 19.09 28.54 -11.20
C PRO A 374 19.71 27.13 -11.13
N ALA A 375 20.42 26.71 -12.17
CA ALA A 375 21.11 25.42 -12.15
C ALA A 375 22.09 25.35 -10.97
N GLY A 376 21.82 24.49 -9.98
CA GLY A 376 22.69 24.25 -8.84
C GLY A 376 23.95 23.46 -9.20
N ARG A 377 25.01 23.55 -8.38
CA ARG A 377 26.27 22.81 -8.56
C ARG A 377 26.11 21.27 -8.59
N ASP A 378 25.03 20.73 -8.02
CA ASP A 378 24.76 19.28 -7.99
C ASP A 378 23.99 18.76 -9.22
N LEU A 379 23.62 19.61 -10.19
CA LEU A 379 23.03 19.20 -11.47
C LEU A 379 24.06 19.18 -12.62
N THR A 380 25.32 18.88 -12.30
CA THR A 380 26.45 18.79 -13.26
C THR A 380 26.39 17.60 -14.24
N ARG A 381 25.19 17.11 -14.60
CA ARG A 381 25.03 16.15 -15.71
C ARG A 381 24.02 16.50 -16.79
N TRP A 382 23.28 17.60 -16.67
CA TRP A 382 22.24 17.94 -17.64
C TRP A 382 22.48 19.35 -18.19
N HIS A 383 23.30 19.31 -19.25
CA HIS A 383 23.51 20.23 -20.38
C HIS A 383 23.89 21.71 -20.13
N THR A 384 25.00 22.08 -20.79
CA THR A 384 25.48 23.43 -21.04
C THR A 384 24.59 24.15 -22.05
N GLY A 385 24.06 25.32 -21.68
CA GLY A 385 23.55 26.33 -22.61
C GLY A 385 22.03 26.47 -22.64
N THR A 386 21.52 27.61 -22.16
CA THR A 386 20.23 28.25 -22.50
C THR A 386 18.90 27.52 -22.33
N ASP A 387 18.84 26.24 -21.99
CA ASP A 387 17.56 25.56 -21.75
C ASP A 387 17.16 25.64 -20.26
N ILE A 388 16.35 26.65 -19.92
CA ILE A 388 15.35 26.45 -18.88
C ILE A 388 14.37 25.44 -19.48
N ASP A 389 14.11 24.31 -18.80
CA ASP A 389 13.06 23.37 -19.19
C ASP A 389 11.82 24.16 -19.64
N ALA A 390 11.29 23.86 -20.83
CA ALA A 390 10.14 24.56 -21.38
C ALA A 390 9.02 24.63 -20.31
N ALA A 391 8.32 25.76 -20.21
CA ALA A 391 7.44 26.09 -19.09
C ALA A 391 6.44 24.97 -18.71
N HIS A 392 5.97 24.21 -19.71
CA HIS A 392 5.09 23.06 -19.55
C HIS A 392 5.78 21.82 -18.93
N VAL A 393 7.08 21.61 -19.14
CA VAL A 393 7.90 20.53 -18.55
C VAL A 393 8.11 20.80 -17.05
N LEU A 394 8.36 22.05 -16.66
CA LEU A 394 8.44 22.44 -15.25
C LEU A 394 7.12 22.16 -14.51
N LEU A 395 5.99 22.42 -15.15
CA LEU A 395 4.66 22.10 -14.61
C LEU A 395 4.49 20.58 -14.34
N GLU A 396 5.10 19.74 -15.17
CA GLU A 396 5.13 18.29 -14.99
C GLU A 396 6.05 17.87 -13.86
N HIS A 397 7.28 18.38 -13.85
CA HIS A 397 8.29 18.09 -12.83
C HIS A 397 7.77 18.41 -11.42
N HIS A 398 7.09 19.55 -11.25
CA HIS A 398 6.50 19.96 -9.98
C HIS A 398 5.11 19.36 -9.71
N GLN A 399 4.62 18.44 -10.54
CA GLN A 399 3.31 17.77 -10.42
C GLN A 399 2.10 18.73 -10.36
N GLN A 400 2.19 19.86 -11.05
CA GLN A 400 1.16 20.90 -11.03
C GLN A 400 0.20 20.85 -12.21
N HIS A 401 0.54 20.04 -13.20
CA HIS A 401 -0.30 19.72 -14.34
C HIS A 401 -1.55 18.91 -13.97
N VAL A 402 -1.68 18.41 -12.74
CA VAL A 402 -2.74 17.47 -12.34
C VAL A 402 -4.14 18.07 -12.53
N ARG A 403 -4.30 19.38 -12.29
CA ARG A 403 -5.56 20.10 -12.53
C ARG A 403 -5.94 20.08 -14.01
N VAL A 404 -5.05 20.51 -14.89
CA VAL A 404 -5.29 20.54 -16.34
C VAL A 404 -5.36 19.16 -16.97
N ARG A 405 -4.59 18.19 -16.50
CA ARG A 405 -4.73 16.78 -16.89
C ARG A 405 -6.14 16.26 -16.60
N THR A 406 -6.72 16.65 -15.46
CA THR A 406 -8.09 16.26 -15.10
C THR A 406 -9.12 16.99 -15.96
N LEU A 407 -8.91 18.27 -16.27
CA LEU A 407 -9.77 19.00 -17.20
C LEU A 407 -9.74 18.40 -18.61
N LEU A 408 -8.56 17.95 -19.06
CA LEU A 408 -8.38 17.25 -20.32
C LEU A 408 -9.19 15.94 -20.36
N GLN A 409 -9.18 15.14 -19.28
CA GLN A 409 -10.02 13.95 -19.17
C GLN A 409 -11.51 14.29 -19.22
N LEU A 410 -11.94 15.36 -18.54
CA LEU A 410 -13.32 15.84 -18.63
C LEU A 410 -13.67 16.28 -20.05
N ALA A 411 -12.76 16.95 -20.76
CA ALA A 411 -12.95 17.39 -22.14
C ALA A 411 -13.03 16.22 -23.14
N ALA A 412 -12.38 15.10 -22.83
CA ALA A 412 -12.47 13.86 -23.61
C ALA A 412 -13.79 13.09 -23.37
N ASN A 413 -14.46 13.32 -22.23
CA ASN A 413 -15.75 12.69 -21.95
C ASN A 413 -16.86 13.31 -22.84
N PRO A 414 -17.61 12.48 -23.61
CA PRO A 414 -18.58 12.95 -24.60
C PRO A 414 -19.81 13.64 -23.99
N TYR A 415 -20.08 13.41 -22.70
CA TYR A 415 -21.21 14.00 -21.98
C TYR A 415 -20.86 15.33 -21.31
N THR A 416 -19.57 15.68 -21.21
CA THR A 416 -19.16 16.96 -20.62
C THR A 416 -19.58 18.12 -21.53
N PRO A 417 -20.35 19.10 -21.01
CA PRO A 417 -20.70 20.28 -21.79
C PRO A 417 -19.44 21.05 -22.19
N ARG A 418 -19.22 21.24 -23.50
CA ARG A 418 -18.07 22.01 -24.01
C ARG A 418 -18.01 23.41 -23.41
N THR A 419 -19.17 24.06 -23.25
CA THR A 419 -19.29 25.38 -22.61
C THR A 419 -18.73 25.41 -21.19
N ALA A 420 -18.86 24.33 -20.42
CA ALA A 420 -18.31 24.25 -19.07
C ALA A 420 -16.78 24.12 -19.07
N VAL A 421 -16.22 23.40 -20.05
CA VAL A 421 -14.77 23.29 -20.24
C VAL A 421 -14.20 24.64 -20.67
N LEU A 422 -14.82 25.32 -21.63
CA LEU A 422 -14.37 26.65 -22.09
C LEU A 422 -14.39 27.68 -20.95
N ALA A 423 -15.46 27.72 -20.15
CA ALA A 423 -15.51 28.58 -18.97
C ALA A 423 -14.43 28.23 -17.92
N ALA A 424 -13.97 26.98 -17.86
CA ALA A 424 -12.85 26.60 -17.00
C ALA A 424 -11.50 27.07 -17.60
N LEU A 425 -11.32 27.02 -18.91
CA LEU A 425 -10.11 27.51 -19.59
C LEU A 425 -9.85 28.98 -19.31
N GLU A 426 -10.89 29.82 -19.30
CA GLU A 426 -10.80 31.25 -19.00
C GLU A 426 -10.20 31.55 -17.61
N ARG A 427 -10.17 30.56 -16.71
CA ARG A 427 -9.65 30.69 -15.34
C ARG A 427 -8.32 29.95 -15.14
N LEU A 428 -7.78 29.31 -16.19
CA LEU A 428 -6.49 28.65 -16.13
C LEU A 428 -5.35 29.66 -16.24
N HIS A 429 -4.19 29.26 -15.71
CA HIS A 429 -2.97 30.01 -15.90
C HIS A 429 -2.48 29.86 -17.35
N PRO A 430 -1.83 30.86 -17.96
CA PRO A 430 -1.31 30.75 -19.34
C PRO A 430 -0.44 29.51 -19.58
N ILE A 431 0.39 29.15 -18.61
CA ILE A 431 1.27 27.96 -18.66
C ILE A 431 0.51 26.64 -18.75
N GLU A 432 -0.66 26.57 -18.14
CA GLU A 432 -1.54 25.41 -18.15
C GLU A 432 -2.24 25.26 -19.50
N MET A 433 -2.55 26.38 -20.15
CA MET A 433 -3.07 26.39 -21.52
C MET A 433 -2.01 25.93 -22.53
N VAL A 434 -0.76 26.39 -22.36
CA VAL A 434 0.40 25.90 -23.13
C VAL A 434 0.56 24.39 -22.92
N TRP A 435 0.53 23.92 -21.67
CA TRP A 435 0.59 22.48 -21.35
C TRP A 435 -0.49 21.68 -22.08
N LEU A 436 -1.76 22.13 -22.03
CA LEU A 436 -2.88 21.49 -22.74
C LEU A 436 -2.68 21.46 -24.26
N HIS A 437 -2.11 22.51 -24.85
CA HIS A 437 -1.85 22.56 -26.29
C HIS A 437 -0.83 21.50 -26.73
N HIS A 438 0.20 21.26 -25.92
CA HIS A 438 1.26 20.27 -26.19
C HIS A 438 0.84 18.81 -25.98
N GLN A 439 -0.27 18.52 -25.29
CA GLN A 439 -0.68 17.14 -25.07
C GLN A 439 -1.18 16.47 -26.36
N ILE A 440 -0.68 15.25 -26.61
CA ILE A 440 -1.09 14.43 -27.77
C ILE A 440 -2.58 14.11 -27.70
N ASN A 441 -3.10 13.86 -26.50
CA ASN A 441 -4.48 13.43 -26.25
C ASN A 441 -5.50 14.57 -26.20
N THR A 442 -5.12 15.80 -26.58
CA THR A 442 -6.03 16.95 -26.60
C THR A 442 -7.13 16.78 -27.65
N PRO A 443 -8.43 16.79 -27.25
CA PRO A 443 -9.53 16.63 -28.17
C PRO A 443 -9.46 17.62 -29.32
N ALA A 444 -9.75 17.15 -30.54
CA ALA A 444 -9.66 17.97 -31.75
C ALA A 444 -10.52 19.25 -31.68
N TRP A 445 -11.65 19.21 -30.97
CA TRP A 445 -12.53 20.36 -30.78
C TRP A 445 -11.95 21.43 -29.85
N LEU A 446 -11.02 21.06 -28.96
CA LEU A 446 -10.44 21.95 -27.95
C LEU A 446 -9.24 22.73 -28.51
N ARG A 447 -8.51 22.17 -29.49
CA ARG A 447 -7.31 22.80 -30.07
C ARG A 447 -7.55 24.21 -30.62
N PRO A 448 -8.57 24.47 -31.46
CA PRO A 448 -8.80 25.82 -32.01
C PRO A 448 -9.19 26.85 -30.95
N GLU A 449 -9.69 26.41 -29.80
CA GLU A 449 -10.05 27.29 -28.68
C GLU A 449 -8.79 27.64 -27.89
N LEU A 450 -7.90 26.67 -27.63
CA LEU A 450 -6.60 26.93 -27.00
C LEU A 450 -5.76 27.92 -27.82
N ASP A 451 -5.72 27.76 -29.15
CA ASP A 451 -4.95 28.62 -30.05
C ASP A 451 -5.32 30.12 -29.93
N ARG A 452 -6.56 30.44 -29.53
CA ARG A 452 -7.01 31.83 -29.32
C ARG A 452 -6.55 32.42 -27.99
N HIS A 453 -6.20 31.59 -27.03
CA HIS A 453 -5.88 31.98 -25.66
C HIS A 453 -4.41 31.75 -25.28
N LEU A 454 -3.58 31.21 -26.19
CA LEU A 454 -2.15 31.03 -25.95
C LEU A 454 -1.46 32.39 -25.74
N PRO A 455 -0.55 32.49 -24.75
CA PRO A 455 0.25 33.69 -24.56
C PRO A 455 1.23 33.89 -25.73
N ALA A 456 1.53 35.14 -26.06
CA ALA A 456 2.53 35.47 -27.09
C ALA A 456 3.97 35.15 -26.65
N ASP A 457 4.23 35.08 -25.34
CA ASP A 457 5.50 34.69 -24.74
C ASP A 457 5.24 33.69 -23.60
N GLU A 458 5.72 32.46 -23.76
CA GLU A 458 5.59 31.39 -22.77
C GLU A 458 6.45 31.65 -21.52
N ALA A 459 7.56 32.39 -21.66
CA ALA A 459 8.49 32.66 -20.56
C ALA A 459 7.94 33.70 -19.57
N ALA A 460 7.00 34.54 -20.00
CA ALA A 460 6.35 35.55 -19.14
C ALA A 460 5.50 34.95 -18.01
N ALA A 461 5.13 33.66 -18.11
CA ALA A 461 4.30 32.95 -17.14
C ALA A 461 5.11 32.14 -16.10
N VAL A 462 6.45 32.16 -16.16
CA VAL A 462 7.34 31.44 -15.23
C VAL A 462 8.08 32.43 -14.35
N THR A 463 7.99 32.27 -13.02
CA THR A 463 8.81 33.03 -12.09
C THR A 463 10.23 32.46 -12.10
N ARG A 464 11.14 33.11 -12.82
CA ARG A 464 12.56 32.73 -12.86
C ARG A 464 13.31 33.34 -11.67
N LEU A 465 13.94 32.48 -10.86
CA LEU A 465 14.91 32.91 -9.87
C LEU A 465 16.22 33.26 -10.59
N LEU A 466 16.75 34.44 -10.31
CA LEU A 466 17.98 34.93 -10.91
C LEU A 466 19.20 34.45 -10.11
N SER A 467 20.29 34.13 -10.80
CA SER A 467 21.57 33.87 -10.13
C SER A 467 22.13 35.17 -9.55
N ASP A 468 23.04 35.08 -8.58
CA ASP A 468 23.67 36.27 -8.02
C ASP A 468 24.44 37.08 -9.09
N GLU A 469 25.02 36.41 -10.11
CA GLU A 469 25.69 37.06 -11.25
C GLU A 469 24.72 37.79 -12.18
N GLU A 470 23.46 37.35 -12.25
CA GLU A 470 22.38 38.03 -12.97
C GLU A 470 21.82 39.19 -12.14
N LEU A 471 21.68 39.00 -10.83
CA LEU A 471 21.28 40.06 -9.90
C LEU A 471 22.28 41.22 -9.88
N ASP A 472 23.58 40.96 -10.04
CA ASP A 472 24.59 42.03 -10.18
C ASP A 472 24.36 42.95 -11.38
N ARG A 473 23.67 42.46 -12.42
CA ARG A 473 23.33 43.25 -13.61
C ARG A 473 21.98 43.95 -13.47
N HIS A 474 21.26 43.70 -12.39
CA HIS A 474 19.96 44.31 -12.14
C HIS A 474 20.13 45.66 -11.41
N PRO A 475 19.39 46.72 -11.79
CA PRO A 475 19.51 48.04 -11.16
C PRO A 475 19.10 48.04 -9.67
N ASP A 476 18.23 47.12 -9.27
CA ASP A 476 17.85 46.92 -7.87
C ASP A 476 17.69 45.41 -7.59
N PRO A 477 18.75 44.72 -7.13
CA PRO A 477 18.67 43.30 -6.83
C PRO A 477 17.83 43.01 -5.57
N MET A 478 17.69 43.97 -4.66
CA MET A 478 16.91 43.78 -3.42
C MET A 478 15.41 43.77 -3.71
N ALA A 479 14.93 44.66 -4.58
CA ALA A 479 13.54 44.67 -5.03
C ALA A 479 13.15 43.35 -5.72
N VAL A 480 14.08 42.73 -6.45
CA VAL A 480 13.85 41.41 -7.05
C VAL A 480 13.68 40.33 -5.98
N LEU A 481 14.55 40.30 -4.96
CA LEU A 481 14.41 39.36 -3.84
C LEU A 481 13.10 39.57 -3.07
N GLN A 482 12.68 40.83 -2.86
CA GLN A 482 11.42 41.16 -2.21
C GLN A 482 10.22 40.70 -3.06
N SER A 483 10.27 40.87 -4.38
CA SER A 483 9.21 40.41 -5.28
C SER A 483 8.98 38.88 -5.23
N TRP A 484 10.02 38.10 -4.89
CA TRP A 484 9.89 36.65 -4.69
C TRP A 484 9.22 36.31 -3.36
N LEU A 485 9.41 37.12 -2.32
CA LEU A 485 8.74 36.97 -1.03
C LEU A 485 7.26 37.37 -1.11
N ASP A 486 6.95 38.35 -1.94
CA ASP A 486 5.59 38.86 -2.15
C ASP A 486 4.75 37.98 -3.10
N ALA A 487 5.37 36.97 -3.74
CA ALA A 487 4.69 36.08 -4.67
C ALA A 487 3.67 35.17 -3.96
N PRO A 488 2.51 34.87 -4.60
CA PRO A 488 1.42 34.12 -3.98
C PRO A 488 1.80 32.67 -3.63
N ASP A 489 1.10 32.18 -2.61
CA ASP A 489 1.53 31.17 -1.65
C ASP A 489 1.49 29.71 -2.16
N ASP A 490 2.65 29.05 -2.27
CA ASP A 490 2.75 27.59 -2.42
C ASP A 490 3.85 27.05 -1.50
N ALA A 491 3.43 26.37 -0.42
CA ALA A 491 4.29 25.91 0.66
C ALA A 491 5.48 25.04 0.19
N ARG A 492 5.35 24.31 -0.93
CA ARG A 492 6.44 23.47 -1.48
C ARG A 492 7.57 24.28 -2.12
N ARG A 493 7.31 25.52 -2.55
CA ARG A 493 8.26 26.38 -3.28
C ARG A 493 8.86 27.48 -2.43
N ARG A 494 8.17 27.85 -1.36
CA ARG A 494 8.71 28.69 -0.29
C ARG A 494 10.07 28.21 0.17
N GLY A 495 10.25 26.92 0.43
CA GLY A 495 11.57 26.37 0.81
C GLY A 495 12.68 26.60 -0.23
N GLU A 496 12.37 26.67 -1.53
CA GLU A 496 13.37 26.97 -2.57
C GLU A 496 13.64 28.46 -2.70
N ILE A 497 12.60 29.30 -2.69
CA ILE A 497 12.72 30.76 -2.65
C ILE A 497 13.51 31.19 -1.40
N TYR A 498 13.19 30.63 -0.24
CA TYR A 498 13.85 30.91 1.03
C TYR A 498 15.30 30.48 1.02
N ARG A 499 15.62 29.30 0.47
CA ARG A 499 17.01 28.86 0.30
C ARG A 499 17.79 29.79 -0.63
N THR A 500 17.20 30.22 -1.74
CA THR A 500 17.83 31.12 -2.71
C THR A 500 18.06 32.51 -2.13
N ILE A 501 17.06 33.10 -1.46
CA ILE A 501 17.20 34.38 -0.75
C ILE A 501 18.25 34.28 0.37
N ARG A 502 18.25 33.18 1.12
CA ARG A 502 19.24 32.91 2.18
C ARG A 502 20.66 32.78 1.62
N ALA A 503 20.83 32.21 0.44
CA ALA A 503 22.12 32.03 -0.21
C ALA A 503 22.62 33.30 -0.93
N SER A 504 21.72 34.17 -1.40
CA SER A 504 22.08 35.35 -2.20
C SER A 504 22.95 36.37 -1.45
N ARG A 505 23.97 36.92 -2.11
CA ARG A 505 24.79 38.03 -1.58
C ARG A 505 24.04 39.34 -1.40
N HIS A 506 22.91 39.51 -2.10
CA HIS A 506 22.10 40.73 -2.10
C HIS A 506 21.01 40.73 -1.01
N ARG A 507 20.97 39.68 -0.17
CA ARG A 507 19.98 39.55 0.90
C ARG A 507 20.18 40.59 2.00
N THR A 508 19.08 41.12 2.54
CA THR A 508 19.08 42.08 3.64
C THR A 508 18.49 41.45 4.91
N VAL A 509 18.70 42.08 6.07
CA VAL A 509 18.05 41.67 7.32
C VAL A 509 16.52 41.75 7.19
N ALA A 510 15.99 42.71 6.42
CA ALA A 510 14.55 42.82 6.15
C ALA A 510 14.00 41.60 5.40
N HIS A 511 14.74 41.05 4.43
CA HIS A 511 14.37 39.80 3.76
C HIS A 511 14.41 38.62 4.75
N LEU A 512 15.47 38.51 5.55
CA LEU A 512 15.62 37.42 6.52
C LEU A 512 14.52 37.42 7.60
N ARG A 513 14.03 38.60 8.01
CA ARG A 513 12.93 38.74 8.98
C ARG A 513 11.59 38.23 8.45
N GLN A 514 11.39 38.18 7.14
CA GLN A 514 10.17 37.66 6.51
C GLN A 514 10.19 36.13 6.32
N LEU A 515 11.36 35.49 6.47
CA LEU A 515 11.51 34.04 6.34
C LEU A 515 11.05 33.31 7.61
N PRO A 516 10.58 32.05 7.53
CA PRO A 516 10.27 31.24 8.70
C PRO A 516 11.49 31.09 9.61
N ALA A 517 11.27 31.18 10.92
CA ALA A 517 12.34 31.12 11.92
C ALA A 517 13.18 29.84 11.77
N ARG A 518 12.53 28.69 11.50
CA ARG A 518 13.19 27.39 11.28
C ARG A 518 14.16 27.36 10.10
N GLU A 519 13.86 28.08 9.02
CA GLU A 519 14.71 28.12 7.83
C GLU A 519 15.98 28.94 8.06
N ILE A 520 15.91 29.95 8.92
CA ILE A 520 17.05 30.75 9.33
C ILE A 520 17.88 30.02 10.39
N THR A 521 17.25 29.48 11.43
CA THR A 521 17.93 28.83 12.57
C THR A 521 18.62 27.53 12.17
N GLY A 522 18.13 26.83 11.14
CA GLY A 522 18.82 25.70 10.52
C GLY A 522 20.11 26.06 9.77
N SER A 523 20.42 27.36 9.60
CA SER A 523 21.66 27.86 8.97
C SER A 523 22.50 28.65 9.98
N PRO A 524 23.39 27.97 10.74
CA PRO A 524 24.11 28.59 11.85
C PRO A 524 24.99 29.77 11.43
N GLU A 525 25.48 29.77 10.19
CA GLU A 525 26.31 30.84 9.62
C GLU A 525 25.56 32.19 9.51
N ILE A 526 24.24 32.15 9.35
CA ILE A 526 23.38 33.33 9.17
C ILE A 526 22.64 33.65 10.48
N ALA A 527 22.11 32.64 11.17
CA ALA A 527 21.36 32.83 12.40
C ALA A 527 22.23 33.32 13.56
N ARG A 528 23.45 32.79 13.72
CA ARG A 528 24.33 33.08 14.86
C ARG A 528 24.61 34.57 15.06
N PRO A 529 25.08 35.34 14.06
CA PRO A 529 25.36 36.76 14.28
C PRO A 529 24.09 37.57 14.62
N LEU A 530 22.94 37.23 14.06
CA LEU A 530 21.67 37.93 14.29
C LEU A 530 21.09 37.62 15.68
N LEU A 531 21.15 36.36 16.11
CA LEU A 531 20.71 35.94 17.45
C LEU A 531 21.65 36.45 18.54
N LEU A 532 22.96 36.51 18.30
CA LEU A 532 23.92 37.13 19.24
C LEU A 532 23.66 38.63 19.39
N ALA A 533 23.34 39.33 18.30
CA ALA A 533 22.97 40.74 18.34
C ALA A 533 21.66 40.98 19.10
N ALA A 534 20.67 40.09 18.95
CA ALA A 534 19.37 40.20 19.62
C ALA A 534 19.39 39.77 21.09
N CYS A 535 20.07 38.67 21.45
CA CYS A 535 20.12 38.19 22.84
C CYS A 535 21.20 38.88 23.68
N GLY A 536 22.30 39.32 23.07
CA GLY A 536 23.41 39.96 23.77
C GLY A 536 23.91 39.15 24.97
N THR A 537 24.12 39.82 26.10
CA THR A 537 24.52 39.20 27.38
C THR A 537 23.34 38.94 28.32
N ASP A 538 22.09 39.10 27.87
CA ASP A 538 20.91 39.02 28.73
C ASP A 538 20.42 37.56 28.89
N PRO A 539 20.56 36.95 30.08
CA PRO A 539 20.16 35.56 30.30
C PRO A 539 18.65 35.33 30.12
N ALA A 540 17.80 36.36 30.28
CA ALA A 540 16.36 36.24 30.07
C ALA A 540 16.03 36.03 28.58
N ARG A 541 16.67 36.80 27.68
CA ARG A 541 16.51 36.65 26.22
C ARG A 541 16.99 35.28 25.73
N TRP A 542 18.05 34.73 26.32
CA TRP A 542 18.51 33.37 26.02
C TRP A 542 17.51 32.29 26.48
N ALA A 543 16.81 32.49 27.60
CA ALA A 543 15.76 31.58 28.07
C ALA A 543 14.51 31.64 27.16
N ALA A 544 14.13 32.83 26.70
CA ALA A 544 13.03 33.08 25.76
C ALA A 544 13.27 32.42 24.40
N LEU A 545 14.49 32.59 23.84
CA LEU A 545 14.89 31.97 22.59
C LEU A 545 14.80 30.44 22.67
N ARG A 546 15.20 29.84 23.80
CA ARG A 546 15.09 28.39 24.02
C ARG A 546 13.64 27.92 23.97
N ILE A 547 12.71 28.67 24.54
CA ILE A 547 11.27 28.34 24.52
C ILE A 547 10.73 28.48 23.10
N ALA A 548 11.04 29.57 22.40
CA ALA A 548 10.56 29.81 21.04
C ALA A 548 11.09 28.78 20.03
N LEU A 549 12.36 28.35 20.15
CA LEU A 549 12.93 27.28 19.31
C LEU A 549 12.39 25.88 19.62
N SER A 550 11.73 25.69 20.77
CA SER A 550 11.08 24.42 21.14
C SER A 550 9.61 24.33 20.72
N SER A 551 9.05 25.40 20.13
CA SER A 551 7.71 25.42 19.56
C SER A 551 7.67 24.73 18.19
N GLU A 552 6.62 23.93 17.93
CA GLU A 552 6.34 23.35 16.59
C GLU A 552 5.60 24.31 15.65
N ASP A 553 5.54 25.60 15.99
CA ASP A 553 4.86 26.61 15.17
C ASP A 553 5.64 26.87 13.86
N GLU A 554 5.15 26.27 12.77
CA GLU A 554 5.74 26.40 11.43
C GLU A 554 5.57 27.79 10.82
N ASP A 555 4.63 28.60 11.34
CA ASP A 555 4.24 29.89 10.78
C ASP A 555 5.00 31.06 11.43
N LEU A 556 5.78 30.81 12.49
CA LEU A 556 6.58 31.84 13.15
C LEU A 556 7.69 32.36 12.23
N THR A 557 7.62 33.64 11.85
CA THR A 557 8.68 34.31 11.08
C THR A 557 9.88 34.66 11.96
N PHE A 558 11.05 34.75 11.35
CA PHE A 558 12.28 35.13 12.06
C PHE A 558 12.18 36.56 12.63
N GLY A 559 11.45 37.47 11.97
CA GLY A 559 11.17 38.81 12.49
C GLY A 559 10.34 38.78 13.77
N GLN A 560 9.26 38.01 13.79
CA GLN A 560 8.43 37.84 15.00
C GLN A 560 9.21 37.20 16.14
N LEU A 561 10.09 36.24 15.84
CA LEU A 561 11.02 35.67 16.83
C LEU A 561 11.90 36.77 17.44
N LEU A 562 12.54 37.59 16.61
CA LEU A 562 13.41 38.68 17.09
C LEU A 562 12.62 39.72 17.91
N ASP A 563 11.42 40.09 17.47
CA ASP A 563 10.58 41.07 18.17
C ASP A 563 10.09 40.55 19.52
N ALA A 564 9.82 39.24 19.65
CA ALA A 564 9.48 38.61 20.92
C ALA A 564 10.65 38.65 21.92
N LEU A 565 11.88 38.45 21.44
CA LEU A 565 13.10 38.54 22.27
C LEU A 565 13.36 39.97 22.75
N ASP A 566 13.00 40.98 21.96
CA ASP A 566 13.11 42.38 22.36
C ASP A 566 11.97 42.81 23.30
N ALA A 567 10.75 42.30 23.12
CA ALA A 567 9.59 42.64 23.96
C ALA A 567 9.72 42.13 25.41
N GLU A 568 10.35 40.98 25.64
CA GLU A 568 10.60 40.44 26.99
C GLU A 568 11.60 41.27 27.81
N SER A 569 12.27 42.24 27.20
CA SER A 569 13.15 43.19 27.89
C SER A 569 12.44 44.46 28.39
N SER A 570 11.15 44.66 28.09
CA SER A 570 10.39 45.74 28.70
C SER A 570 10.05 45.41 30.16
N PRO A 571 10.42 46.25 31.15
CA PRO A 571 10.36 45.92 32.58
C PRO A 571 8.93 45.84 33.17
N GLU A 572 7.88 45.65 32.38
CA GLU A 572 6.49 45.72 32.83
C GLU A 572 5.78 44.37 33.03
N ARG A 573 6.46 43.24 32.80
CA ARG A 573 5.92 41.90 33.13
C ARG A 573 6.97 40.99 33.75
N ALA A 574 7.31 41.25 35.00
CA ALA A 574 7.75 40.18 35.89
C ALA A 574 6.50 39.40 36.35
N PRO A 575 6.34 38.10 36.01
CA PRO A 575 5.29 37.29 36.63
C PRO A 575 5.62 37.08 38.11
N ALA A 576 4.62 37.32 38.95
CA ALA A 576 4.67 37.05 40.38
C ALA A 576 5.12 35.60 40.62
N ALA A 577 6.24 35.45 41.33
CA ALA A 577 6.69 34.17 41.85
C ALA A 577 5.60 33.62 42.79
N ALA A 578 4.98 32.51 42.40
CA ALA A 578 4.16 31.70 43.28
C ALA A 578 5.06 30.62 43.90
N GLU A 579 5.24 30.71 45.21
CA GLU A 579 5.63 29.59 46.06
C GLU A 579 4.61 28.46 45.92
N ARG A 580 5.06 27.29 45.43
CA ARG A 580 4.85 25.95 46.00
C ARG A 580 5.38 24.85 45.10
#